data_AF-A0A7C5IZK3-F1
#
_entry.id   AF-A0A7C5IZK3-F1
#
_cell.length_a   1.000
_cell.length_b   1.000
_cell.length_c   1.000
_cell.angle_alpha   90.00
_cell.angle_beta   90.00
_cell.angle_gamma   90.00
#
_symmetry.space_group_name_H-M   'P 1'
#
loop_
_entity.id
_entity.type
_entity.pdbx_description
1 polymer ?
#
loop_
_entity_poly.entity_id
_entity_poly.type
_entity_poly.pdbx_seq_one_letter_code
_entity_poly.pdbx_strand_id
1 'polypeptide(L)'
;MDVLERLIAELERRREASPKESYTAKLLSQGAHKCAKKLGEEGVELALAIVDGKRRDVRAEAADVLYHFLVALMARNVPFADVMEELEGRFGLSGLEEKARRKAD
;
A
#
# COMPACT_ATOMS: atom_id res chain seq x y z
N MET A 1 18.70 4.70 5.27
CA MET A 1 17.55 4.65 4.35
C MET A 1 16.92 3.29 4.52
N ASP A 2 15.71 3.26 5.09
CA ASP A 2 14.95 2.06 5.37
C ASP A 2 14.55 1.34 4.06
N VAL A 3 14.20 0.05 4.13
CA VAL A 3 13.74 -0.75 2.98
C VAL A 3 12.51 -0.12 2.34
N LEU A 4 11.58 0.42 3.14
CA LEU A 4 10.38 1.06 2.63
C LEU A 4 10.69 2.35 1.86
N GLU A 5 11.59 3.18 2.38
CA GLU A 5 12.05 4.40 1.70
C GLU A 5 12.72 4.07 0.35
N ARG A 6 13.53 3.02 0.31
CA ARG A 6 14.15 2.53 -0.94
C ARG A 6 13.11 2.04 -1.94
N LEU A 7 12.06 1.36 -1.47
CA LEU A 7 10.96 0.92 -2.32
C LEU A 7 10.20 2.11 -2.91
N ILE A 8 9.85 3.11 -2.10
CA ILE A 8 9.15 4.32 -2.56
C ILE A 8 9.98 5.03 -3.63
N ALA A 9 11.27 5.25 -3.39
CA ALA A 9 12.17 5.88 -4.35
C ALA A 9 12.28 5.08 -5.66
N GLU A 10 12.31 3.75 -5.60
CA GLU A 10 12.32 2.89 -6.78
C GLU A 10 10.99 2.94 -7.55
N LEU A 11 9.86 2.98 -6.86
CA LEU A 11 8.54 3.09 -7.48
C LEU A 11 8.37 4.43 -8.22
N GLU A 12 8.85 5.53 -7.64
CA GLU A 12 8.85 6.83 -8.31
C GLU A 12 9.73 6.82 -9.57
N ARG A 13 10.94 6.23 -9.52
CA ARG A 13 11.75 6.05 -10.73
C ARG A 13 11.03 5.21 -11.80
N ARG A 14 10.37 4.13 -11.37
CA ARG A 14 9.68 3.20 -12.27
C ARG A 14 8.39 3.76 -12.85
N ARG A 15 7.81 4.80 -12.24
CA ARG A 15 6.62 5.48 -12.73
C ARG A 15 6.84 6.09 -14.12
N GLU A 16 8.05 6.57 -14.38
CA GLU A 16 8.43 7.21 -15.65
C GLU A 16 8.95 6.20 -16.70
N ALA A 17 9.17 4.95 -16.29
CA ALA A 17 9.66 3.91 -17.19
C ALA A 17 8.60 3.46 -18.21
N SER A 18 9.05 2.78 -19.26
CA SER A 18 8.15 2.16 -20.23
C SER A 18 7.26 1.08 -19.58
N PRO A 19 5.94 1.05 -19.83
CA PRO A 19 5.05 -0.04 -19.43
C PRO A 19 5.45 -1.43 -19.95
N LYS A 20 6.34 -1.51 -20.94
CA LYS A 20 6.88 -2.77 -21.45
C LYS A 20 8.04 -3.32 -20.61
N GLU A 21 8.70 -2.46 -19.84
CA GLU A 21 9.94 -2.76 -19.12
C GLU A 21 9.73 -2.78 -17.60
N SER A 22 8.65 -2.16 -17.11
CA SER A 22 8.35 -2.03 -15.69
C SER A 22 6.92 -2.45 -15.38
N TYR A 23 6.76 -3.40 -14.45
CA TYR A 23 5.46 -3.81 -13.94
C TYR A 23 4.72 -2.66 -13.24
N THR A 24 5.43 -1.82 -12.47
CA THR A 24 4.87 -0.61 -11.87
C THR A 24 4.32 0.33 -12.94
N ALA A 25 5.10 0.64 -13.98
CA ALA A 25 4.65 1.51 -15.08
C ALA A 25 3.44 0.90 -15.80
N LYS A 26 3.44 -0.42 -15.99
CA LYS A 26 2.31 -1.14 -16.58
C LYS A 26 1.04 -0.96 -15.76
N LEU A 27 1.09 -1.19 -14.44
CA LEU A 27 -0.07 -0.99 -13.57
C LEU A 27 -0.56 0.46 -13.59
N LEU A 28 0.35 1.42 -13.46
CA LEU A 28 0.00 2.84 -13.47
C LEU A 28 -0.62 3.26 -14.82
N SER A 29 -0.12 2.74 -15.94
CA SER A 29 -0.71 2.97 -17.28
C SER A 29 -2.12 2.38 -17.42
N GLN A 30 -2.48 1.39 -16.60
CA GLN A 30 -3.82 0.80 -16.55
C GLN A 30 -4.78 1.56 -15.61
N GLY A 31 -4.29 2.60 -14.93
CA GLY A 31 -5.07 3.51 -14.11
C GLY A 31 -5.46 2.98 -12.73
N ALA A 32 -6.02 3.88 -11.92
CA ALA A 32 -6.31 3.63 -10.51
C ALA A 32 -7.22 2.42 -10.25
N HIS A 33 -8.19 2.14 -11.13
CA HIS A 33 -9.08 0.99 -10.97
C HIS A 33 -8.30 -0.34 -10.99
N LYS A 34 -7.31 -0.48 -11.88
CA LYS A 34 -6.51 -1.70 -11.96
C LYS A 34 -5.57 -1.83 -10.76
N CYS A 35 -4.97 -0.74 -10.31
CA CYS A 35 -4.15 -0.71 -9.10
C CYS A 35 -4.97 -1.09 -7.85
N ALA A 36 -6.17 -0.51 -7.70
CA ALA A 36 -7.07 -0.81 -6.59
C ALA A 36 -7.53 -2.27 -6.59
N LYS A 37 -7.84 -2.82 -7.77
CA LYS A 37 -8.16 -4.25 -7.91
C LYS A 37 -7.02 -5.13 -7.42
N LYS A 38 -5.77 -4.85 -7.82
CA LYS A 38 -4.59 -5.59 -7.34
C LYS A 38 -4.44 -5.48 -5.83
N LEU A 39 -4.50 -4.27 -5.26
CA LEU A 39 -4.45 -4.09 -3.81
C LEU A 39 -5.53 -4.91 -3.08
N GLY A 40 -6.76 -4.95 -3.61
CA GLY A 40 -7.84 -5.76 -3.07
C GLY A 40 -7.56 -7.26 -3.12
N GLU A 41 -6.98 -7.77 -4.22
CA GLU A 41 -6.56 -9.17 -4.35
C GLU A 41 -5.53 -9.54 -3.28
N GLU A 42 -4.43 -8.80 -3.18
CA GLU A 42 -3.37 -9.08 -2.19
C GLU A 42 -3.88 -8.98 -0.74
N GLY A 43 -4.81 -8.05 -0.49
CA GLY A 43 -5.43 -7.92 0.84
C GLY A 43 -6.25 -9.14 1.23
N VAL A 44 -6.96 -9.76 0.27
CA VAL A 44 -7.69 -11.02 0.49
C VAL A 44 -6.70 -12.18 0.65
N GLU A 45 -5.66 -12.24 -0.18
CA GLU A 45 -4.62 -13.27 -0.10
C GLU A 45 -3.89 -13.23 1.26
N LEU A 46 -3.53 -12.05 1.74
CA LEU A 46 -2.96 -11.87 3.08
C LEU A 46 -3.92 -12.33 4.18
N ALA A 47 -5.21 -11.98 4.09
CA ALA A 47 -6.20 -12.40 5.07
C ALA A 47 -6.32 -13.95 5.13
N LEU A 48 -6.33 -14.60 3.96
CA LEU A 48 -6.35 -16.06 3.87
C LEU A 48 -5.05 -16.69 4.39
N ALA A 49 -3.89 -16.13 4.05
CA ALA A 49 -2.59 -16.60 4.53
C ALA A 49 -2.47 -16.53 6.06
N ILE A 50 -3.05 -15.50 6.69
CA ILE A 50 -3.13 -15.37 8.16
C ILE A 50 -3.99 -16.49 8.75
N VAL A 51 -5.14 -16.79 8.16
CA VAL A 51 -6.03 -17.88 8.60
C VAL A 51 -5.33 -19.24 8.48
N ASP A 52 -4.59 -19.46 7.39
CA ASP A 52 -3.82 -20.68 7.14
C ASP A 52 -2.64 -20.87 8.11
N GLY A 53 -2.20 -19.82 8.82
CA GLY A 53 -1.12 -19.88 9.81
C GLY A 53 0.29 -20.11 9.24
N LYS A 54 0.47 -20.06 7.92
CA LYS A 54 1.76 -20.27 7.26
C LYS A 54 2.58 -18.97 7.27
N ARG A 55 3.50 -18.86 8.21
CA ARG A 55 4.35 -17.65 8.38
C ARG A 55 5.04 -17.17 7.10
N ARG A 56 5.48 -18.09 6.24
CA ARG A 56 6.12 -17.74 4.95
C ARG A 56 5.14 -17.00 4.04
N ASP A 57 3.92 -17.49 3.94
CA ASP A 57 2.91 -16.96 3.03
C ASP A 57 2.42 -15.61 3.57
N VAL A 58 2.14 -15.51 4.88
CA VAL A 58 1.82 -14.22 5.53
C VAL A 58 2.89 -13.16 5.25
N ARG A 59 4.17 -13.53 5.32
CA ARG A 59 5.27 -12.60 5.01
C ARG A 59 5.26 -12.14 3.56
N ALA A 60 5.02 -13.06 2.62
CA ALA A 60 5.00 -12.76 1.19
C ALA A 60 3.83 -11.84 0.85
N GLU A 61 2.61 -12.23 1.22
CA GLU A 61 1.40 -11.45 0.93
C GLU A 61 1.41 -10.08 1.62
N ALA A 62 1.98 -9.98 2.84
CA ALA A 62 2.12 -8.69 3.50
C ALA A 62 3.06 -7.73 2.76
N ALA A 63 4.11 -8.27 2.13
CA ALA A 63 5.01 -7.48 1.31
C ALA A 63 4.31 -7.02 0.01
N ASP A 64 3.52 -7.89 -0.62
CA ASP A 64 2.77 -7.55 -1.83
C ASP A 64 1.66 -6.53 -1.55
N VAL A 65 0.98 -6.63 -0.40
CA VAL A 65 0.05 -5.59 0.07
C VAL A 65 0.75 -4.23 0.19
N LEU A 66 1.92 -4.16 0.83
CA LEU A 66 2.66 -2.90 0.96
C LEU A 66 3.07 -2.33 -0.41
N TYR A 67 3.57 -3.18 -1.30
CA TYR A 67 3.93 -2.78 -2.66
C TYR A 67 2.71 -2.21 -3.41
N HIS A 68 1.61 -2.97 -3.44
CA HIS A 68 0.40 -2.58 -4.17
C HIS A 68 -0.33 -1.40 -3.54
N PHE A 69 -0.20 -1.22 -2.22
CA PHE A 69 -0.69 -0.04 -1.51
C PHE A 69 0.01 1.22 -2.02
N LEU A 70 1.35 1.23 -2.03
CA LEU A 70 2.14 2.37 -2.53
C LEU A 70 1.82 2.68 -4.00
N VAL A 71 1.74 1.66 -4.86
CA VAL A 71 1.39 1.85 -6.28
C VAL A 71 -0.03 2.41 -6.45
N ALA A 72 -0.99 2.00 -5.62
CA ALA A 72 -2.36 2.52 -5.66
C ALA A 72 -2.43 4.00 -5.23
N LEU A 73 -1.64 4.41 -4.22
CA LEU A 73 -1.51 5.81 -3.82
C LEU A 73 -0.93 6.66 -4.97
N MET A 74 0.15 6.19 -5.60
CA MET A 74 0.75 6.87 -6.76
C MET A 74 -0.24 7.03 -7.92
N ALA A 75 -1.07 6.02 -8.19
CA ALA A 75 -2.12 6.09 -9.22
C ALA A 75 -3.19 7.18 -8.96
N ARG A 76 -3.28 7.68 -7.73
CA ARG A 76 -4.17 8.78 -7.30
C ARG A 76 -3.41 10.05 -6.92
N ASN A 77 -2.10 10.09 -7.13
CA ASN A 77 -1.21 11.19 -6.71
C ASN A 77 -1.34 11.52 -5.21
N VAL A 78 -1.51 10.50 -4.37
CA VAL A 78 -1.47 10.66 -2.92
C VAL A 78 -0.04 10.36 -2.45
N PRO A 79 0.70 11.34 -1.90
CA PRO A 79 2.00 11.09 -1.31
C PRO A 79 1.91 10.11 -0.14
N PHE A 80 2.91 9.22 0.01
CA PHE A 80 2.99 8.36 1.18
C PHE A 80 3.21 9.17 2.48
N ALA A 81 3.84 10.35 2.38
CA ALA A 81 4.03 11.26 3.51
C ALA A 81 2.68 11.69 4.13
N ASP A 82 1.67 12.00 3.31
CA ASP A 82 0.33 12.37 3.79
C ASP A 82 -0.33 11.23 4.57
N VAL A 83 -0.09 9.97 4.18
CA VAL A 83 -0.55 8.79 4.93
C VAL A 83 0.16 8.70 6.28
N MET A 84 1.46 9.01 6.33
CA MET A 84 2.23 9.00 7.56
C MET A 84 1.81 10.12 8.52
N GLU A 85 1.51 11.32 8.01
CA GLU A 85 0.96 12.43 8.79
C GLU A 85 -0.40 12.04 9.41
N GLU A 86 -1.28 11.41 8.62
CA GLU A 86 -2.56 10.89 9.11
C GLU A 86 -2.36 9.81 10.20
N LEU A 87 -1.36 8.94 10.07
CA LEU A 87 -1.02 7.94 11.09
C LEU A 87 -0.40 8.57 12.34
N GLU A 88 0.43 9.60 12.19
CA GLU A 88 1.03 10.35 13.30
C GLU A 88 -0.05 11.04 14.13
N GLY A 89 -1.07 11.63 13.48
CA GLY A 89 -2.23 12.21 14.17
C GLY A 89 -3.03 11.21 15.03
N ARG A 90 -2.89 9.91 14.74
CA ARG A 90 -3.52 8.82 15.50
C ARG A 90 -2.57 8.19 16.52
N PHE A 91 -1.29 8.50 16.44
CA PHE A 91 -0.25 7.89 17.26
C PHE A 91 -0.43 8.30 18.73
N GLY A 92 -0.48 7.31 19.62
CA GLY A 92 -0.71 7.54 21.06
C GLY A 92 -2.18 7.72 21.46
N LEU A 93 -3.13 7.68 20.52
CA LEU A 93 -4.55 7.51 20.82
C LEU A 93 -4.88 6.01 20.88
N SER A 94 -5.68 5.57 21.85
CA SER A 94 -6.17 4.19 21.79
C SER A 94 -7.06 4.02 20.55
N GLY A 95 -7.03 2.84 19.94
CA GLY A 95 -7.87 2.55 18.74
C GLY A 95 -9.39 2.66 18.99
N LEU A 96 -9.82 2.73 20.25
CA LEU A 96 -11.21 3.02 20.64
C LEU A 96 -11.50 4.53 20.63
N GLU A 97 -10.57 5.35 21.13
CA GLU A 97 -10.68 6.81 21.13
C GLU A 97 -10.61 7.38 19.71
N GLU A 98 -9.74 6.82 18.87
CA GLU A 98 -9.64 7.20 17.46
C GLU A 98 -10.96 6.95 16.70
N LYS A 99 -11.57 5.76 16.89
CA LYS A 99 -12.87 5.41 16.30
C LYS A 99 -14.00 6.29 16.81
N ALA A 100 -13.94 6.77 18.05
CA ALA A 100 -14.93 7.68 18.61
C ALA A 100 -14.83 9.09 17.97
N ARG A 101 -13.60 9.59 17.77
CA ARG A 101 -13.36 10.90 17.12
C ARG A 101 -13.86 10.94 15.67
N ARG A 102 -13.58 9.90 14.87
CA ARG A 102 -14.06 9.83 13.47
C ARG A 102 -15.58 9.79 13.29
N LYS A 103 -16.35 9.47 14.33
CA LYS A 103 -17.83 9.48 14.28
C LYS A 103 -18.42 10.85 14.64
N ALA A 104 -17.61 11.76 15.19
CA ALA A 104 -18.02 13.09 15.61
C ALA A 104 -17.81 14.16 14.52
N ASP A 105 -16.99 13.85 13.51
CA ASP A 105 -16.78 14.62 12.28
C ASP A 105 -17.74 14.15 11.16
#